data_AF-A0A6A2XMA0-F1
#
_entry.id   AF-A0A6A2XMA0-F1
#
_cell.length_a   1.000
_cell.length_b   1.000
_cell.length_c   1.000
_cell.angle_alpha   90.00
_cell.angle_beta   90.00
_cell.angle_gamma   90.00
#
_symmetry.space_group_name_H-M   'P 1'
#
loop_
_entity.id
_entity.type
_entity.pdbx_description
1 polymer ?
#
loop_
_entity_poly.entity_id
_entity_poly.type
_entity_poly.pdbx_seq_one_letter_code
_entity_poly.pdbx_strand_id
1 'polypeptide(L)'
;MEDMKPSVTTSGSTDGDAIETRFTALCKNGLALDEKACLNAMKLFKETKHLLSSNVSAIGSGTLEEAERFWFSFVLYSFKRLSEKIEENTQHESDESGFSLCQILRATKLNIVDFFKELPQFAVKAGPVLSNMYGEDWESRLEVLKE
;
A
#
# COMPACT_ATOMS: atom_id res chain seq x y z
N MET A 1 13.74 46.38 -25.63
CA MET A 1 12.31 46.10 -25.48
C MET A 1 12.22 44.84 -24.63
N GLU A 2 12.05 45.05 -23.34
CA GLU A 2 11.75 44.03 -22.34
C GLU A 2 10.25 43.70 -22.44
N ASP A 3 9.89 42.42 -22.34
CA ASP A 3 8.59 41.85 -21.91
C ASP A 3 8.78 40.31 -21.99
N MET A 4 9.14 39.54 -20.95
CA MET A 4 8.53 39.24 -19.65
C MET A 4 7.27 38.32 -19.73
N LYS A 5 7.48 37.04 -19.40
CA LYS A 5 6.55 36.05 -18.74
C LYS A 5 5.64 35.17 -19.66
N PRO A 6 5.24 33.92 -19.26
CA PRO A 6 5.54 33.16 -18.02
C PRO A 6 6.26 31.81 -18.15
N SER A 7 6.90 31.47 -17.03
CA SER A 7 7.17 30.12 -16.52
C SER A 7 6.03 29.12 -16.74
N VAL A 8 6.39 27.93 -17.20
CA VAL A 8 5.76 26.69 -16.75
C VAL A 8 6.86 25.82 -16.16
N THR A 9 6.99 25.92 -14.84
CA THR A 9 7.65 24.90 -14.02
C THR A 9 6.65 23.76 -13.93
N THR A 10 6.77 22.73 -14.78
CA THR A 10 6.02 21.50 -14.57
C THR A 10 6.68 20.73 -13.42
N SER A 11 6.37 21.18 -12.20
CA SER A 11 6.69 20.49 -10.96
C SER A 11 5.74 19.30 -10.83
N GLY A 12 6.03 18.20 -11.53
CA GLY A 12 5.29 16.94 -11.42
C GLY A 12 5.91 15.95 -10.41
N SER A 13 7.01 16.32 -9.76
CA SER A 13 7.84 15.38 -8.99
C SER A 13 7.73 15.53 -7.47
N THR A 14 7.17 16.61 -6.93
CA THR A 14 7.24 16.86 -5.48
C THR A 14 6.23 16.05 -4.68
N ASP A 15 5.03 15.83 -5.22
CA ASP A 15 3.93 15.21 -4.48
C ASP A 15 4.05 13.67 -4.42
N GLY A 16 4.50 13.06 -5.53
CA GLY A 16 4.80 11.63 -5.60
C GLY A 16 5.96 11.21 -4.68
N ASP A 17 6.96 12.07 -4.53
CA ASP A 17 8.09 11.82 -3.62
C ASP A 17 7.69 12.00 -2.15
N ALA A 18 6.76 12.94 -1.89
CA ALA A 18 6.24 13.20 -0.55
C ALA A 18 5.42 12.02 -0.02
N ILE A 19 4.55 11.42 -0.85
CA ILE A 19 3.76 10.25 -0.44
C ILE A 19 4.62 8.99 -0.26
N GLU A 20 5.62 8.78 -1.12
CA GLU A 20 6.62 7.72 -0.96
C GLU A 20 7.41 7.87 0.33
N THR A 21 7.76 9.11 0.69
CA THR A 21 8.44 9.42 1.96
C THR A 21 7.53 9.09 3.16
N ARG A 22 6.24 9.43 3.11
CA ARG A 22 5.27 9.08 4.16
C ARG A 22 5.12 7.57 4.31
N PHE A 23 5.02 6.84 3.20
CA PHE A 23 4.95 5.37 3.23
C PHE A 23 6.24 4.75 3.83
N THR A 24 7.41 5.24 3.43
CA THR A 24 8.70 4.78 4.00
C THR A 24 8.76 5.03 5.50
N ALA A 25 8.35 6.22 5.95
CA ALA A 25 8.31 6.57 7.35
C ALA A 25 7.35 5.67 8.13
N LEU A 26 6.21 5.30 7.55
CA LEU A 26 5.27 4.34 8.15
C LEU A 26 5.92 2.95 8.29
N CYS A 27 6.61 2.47 7.26
CA CYS A 27 7.30 1.19 7.31
C CYS A 27 8.38 1.16 8.40
N LYS A 28 9.27 2.16 8.42
CA LYS A 28 10.42 2.19 9.33
C LYS A 28 10.04 2.57 10.77
N ASN A 29 9.22 3.60 10.93
CA ASN A 29 8.91 4.17 12.25
C ASN A 29 7.61 3.62 12.82
N GLY A 30 6.62 3.31 11.98
CA GLY A 30 5.32 2.82 12.41
C GLY A 30 5.30 1.31 12.68
N LEU A 31 6.00 0.54 11.84
CA LEU A 31 5.96 -0.93 11.87
C LEU A 31 7.31 -1.59 12.11
N ALA A 32 8.40 -0.80 12.14
CA ALA A 32 9.76 -1.30 12.34
C ALA A 32 10.13 -2.44 11.37
N LEU A 33 9.70 -2.34 10.11
CA LEU A 33 10.09 -3.31 9.08
C LEU A 33 11.61 -3.28 8.87
N ASP A 34 12.19 -4.46 8.64
CA ASP A 34 13.56 -4.56 8.16
C ASP A 34 13.72 -3.91 6.79
N GLU A 35 14.96 -3.64 6.39
CA GLU A 35 15.25 -2.91 5.17
C GLU A 35 14.76 -3.65 3.91
N LYS A 36 14.87 -4.98 3.87
CA LYS A 36 14.44 -5.80 2.73
C LYS A 36 12.91 -5.80 2.62
N ALA A 37 12.20 -6.00 3.72
CA ALA A 37 10.74 -5.96 3.73
C ALA A 37 10.20 -4.56 3.41
N CYS A 38 10.84 -3.51 3.92
CA CYS A 38 10.50 -2.13 3.58
C CYS A 38 10.67 -1.85 2.07
N LEU A 39 11.76 -2.35 1.45
CA LEU A 39 11.99 -2.21 0.00
C LEU A 39 10.94 -2.96 -0.83
N ASN A 40 10.58 -4.18 -0.44
CA ASN A 40 9.56 -4.96 -1.15
C ASN A 40 8.15 -4.34 -1.01
N ALA A 41 7.78 -3.89 0.18
CA ALA A 41 6.54 -3.15 0.41
C ALA A 41 6.50 -1.86 -0.41
N MET A 42 7.63 -1.13 -0.47
CA MET A 42 7.77 0.07 -1.30
C MET A 42 7.62 -0.23 -2.79
N LYS A 43 8.15 -1.36 -3.27
CA LYS A 43 7.98 -1.80 -4.66
C LYS A 43 6.50 -1.98 -4.97
N LEU A 44 5.76 -2.71 -4.13
CA LEU A 44 4.31 -2.89 -4.32
C LEU A 44 3.57 -1.55 -4.26
N PHE A 45 3.94 -0.65 -3.33
CA PHE A 45 3.38 0.69 -3.28
C PHE A 45 3.59 1.45 -4.59
N LYS A 46 4.79 1.43 -5.17
CA LYS A 46 5.10 2.13 -6.42
C LYS A 46 4.29 1.63 -7.61
N GLU A 47 4.09 0.32 -7.70
CA GLU A 47 3.26 -0.28 -8.75
C GLU A 47 1.78 0.10 -8.57
N THR A 48 1.32 0.29 -7.34
CA THR A 48 -0.09 0.54 -7.01
C THR A 48 -0.43 2.02 -6.77
N LYS A 49 0.55 2.93 -6.62
CA LYS A 49 0.33 4.34 -6.24
C LYS A 49 -0.54 5.13 -7.23
N HIS A 50 -0.51 4.77 -8.51
CA HIS A 50 -1.32 5.41 -9.53
C HIS A 50 -2.83 5.20 -9.26
N LEU A 51 -3.19 4.06 -8.66
CA LEU A 51 -4.56 3.76 -8.27
C LEU A 51 -5.02 4.66 -7.12
N LEU A 52 -4.14 5.05 -6.19
CA LEU A 52 -4.48 5.99 -5.14
C LEU A 52 -4.90 7.34 -5.72
N SER A 53 -4.08 7.93 -6.60
CA SER A 53 -4.38 9.22 -7.24
C SER A 53 -5.70 9.22 -8.01
N SER A 54 -6.04 8.11 -8.67
CA SER A 54 -7.29 7.97 -9.42
C SER A 54 -8.52 7.71 -8.55
N ASN A 55 -8.36 7.38 -7.27
CA ASN A 55 -9.45 6.91 -6.42
C ASN A 55 -9.62 7.69 -5.10
N VAL A 56 -8.88 8.78 -4.87
CA VAL A 56 -8.99 9.60 -3.64
C VAL A 56 -10.44 9.96 -3.31
N SER A 57 -11.26 10.29 -4.31
CA SER A 57 -12.67 10.65 -4.12
C SER A 57 -13.59 9.48 -3.77
N ALA A 58 -13.15 8.24 -4.02
CA ALA A 58 -13.94 7.02 -3.82
C ALA A 58 -13.53 6.24 -2.57
N ILE A 59 -12.65 6.80 -1.73
CA ILE A 59 -12.09 6.15 -0.55
C ILE A 59 -12.45 6.93 0.71
N GLY A 60 -13.06 6.27 1.70
CA GLY A 60 -13.39 6.87 2.99
C GLY A 60 -14.24 8.14 2.85
N SER A 61 -13.85 9.21 3.54
CA SER A 61 -14.50 10.52 3.46
C SER A 61 -14.12 11.34 2.21
N GLY A 62 -13.32 10.78 1.29
CA GLY A 62 -12.84 11.47 0.08
C GLY A 62 -11.68 12.45 0.32
N THR A 63 -11.05 12.41 1.51
CA THR A 63 -9.86 13.23 1.78
C THR A 63 -8.58 12.50 1.40
N LEU A 64 -7.57 13.25 0.91
CA LEU A 64 -6.29 12.67 0.51
C LEU A 64 -5.60 11.93 1.66
N GLU A 65 -5.61 12.52 2.85
CA GLU A 65 -4.99 11.90 4.03
C GLU A 65 -5.63 10.56 4.41
N GLU A 66 -6.95 10.45 4.30
CA GLU A 66 -7.65 9.20 4.63
C GLU A 66 -7.45 8.16 3.53
N ALA A 67 -7.52 8.58 2.25
CA ALA A 67 -7.21 7.71 1.12
C ALA A 67 -5.80 7.12 1.22
N GLU A 68 -4.81 7.92 1.62
CA GLU A 68 -3.45 7.47 1.90
C GLU A 68 -3.40 6.41 3.00
N ARG A 69 -4.09 6.64 4.13
CA ARG A 69 -4.11 5.68 5.25
C ARG A 69 -4.69 4.34 4.82
N PHE A 70 -5.80 4.36 4.09
CA PHE A 70 -6.41 3.15 3.55
C PHE A 70 -5.49 2.44 2.57
N TRP A 71 -4.88 3.17 1.65
CA TRP A 71 -3.98 2.60 0.65
C TRP A 71 -2.72 2.02 1.26
N PHE A 72 -2.07 2.74 2.18
CA PHE A 72 -0.90 2.24 2.89
C PHE A 72 -1.22 0.96 3.66
N SER A 73 -2.37 0.93 4.33
CA SER A 73 -2.82 -0.26 5.06
C SER A 73 -3.06 -1.44 4.12
N PHE A 74 -3.70 -1.19 2.97
CA PHE A 74 -3.96 -2.20 1.97
C PHE A 74 -2.67 -2.78 1.38
N VAL A 75 -1.70 -1.92 1.01
CA VAL A 75 -0.41 -2.34 0.47
C VAL A 75 0.36 -3.17 1.50
N LEU A 76 0.40 -2.73 2.76
CA LEU A 76 1.12 -3.44 3.81
C LEU A 76 0.47 -4.78 4.16
N TYR A 77 -0.86 -4.82 4.23
CA TYR A 77 -1.62 -6.06 4.43
C TYR A 77 -1.40 -7.04 3.27
N SER A 78 -1.45 -6.51 2.03
CA SER A 78 -1.22 -7.30 0.83
C SER A 78 0.20 -7.85 0.76
N PHE A 79 1.19 -6.99 0.96
CA PHE A 79 2.59 -7.37 1.05
C PHE A 79 2.80 -8.46 2.10
N LYS A 80 2.25 -8.31 3.31
CA LYS A 80 2.38 -9.31 4.36
C LYS A 80 1.82 -10.67 3.94
N ARG A 81 0.53 -10.71 3.60
CA ARG A 81 -0.19 -11.96 3.27
C ARG A 81 0.36 -12.64 2.01
N LEU A 82 0.82 -11.84 1.04
CA LEU A 82 1.40 -12.33 -0.21
C LEU A 82 2.92 -12.58 -0.14
N SER A 83 3.58 -12.26 0.97
CA SER A 83 4.97 -12.67 1.19
C SER A 83 5.07 -13.95 2.00
N GLU A 84 4.17 -14.16 2.98
CA GLU A 84 4.15 -15.34 3.86
C GLU A 84 4.14 -16.69 3.10
N LYS A 85 3.48 -16.76 1.94
CA LYS A 85 3.29 -18.03 1.22
C LYS A 85 4.40 -18.42 0.24
N ILE A 86 5.29 -17.49 -0.14
CA ILE A 86 6.39 -17.82 -1.07
C ILE A 86 7.39 -18.80 -0.41
N GLU A 87 7.39 -18.84 0.92
CA GLU A 87 8.32 -19.65 1.73
C GLU A 87 7.74 -21.01 2.18
N GLU A 88 6.50 -21.35 1.83
CA GLU A 88 5.84 -22.60 2.27
C GLU A 88 6.47 -23.90 1.72
N ASN A 89 7.42 -23.82 0.77
CA ASN A 89 8.17 -24.99 0.29
C ASN A 89 9.45 -25.28 1.09
N THR A 90 9.73 -24.49 2.13
CA THR A 90 10.88 -24.68 3.02
C THR A 90 10.38 -24.73 4.45
N GLN A 91 10.68 -25.83 5.13
CA GLN A 91 10.31 -26.13 6.50
C GLN A 91 10.49 -24.92 7.44
N HIS A 92 9.40 -24.55 8.10
CA HIS A 92 9.35 -24.21 9.53
C HIS A 92 10.58 -23.48 10.10
N GLU A 93 10.77 -22.22 9.73
CA GLU A 93 11.27 -21.22 10.67
C GLU A 93 10.34 -20.03 10.59
N SER A 94 9.71 -19.75 11.72
CA SER A 94 8.94 -18.55 11.99
C SER A 94 9.84 -17.32 11.84
N ASP A 95 10.09 -16.88 10.62
CA ASP A 95 10.48 -15.51 10.40
C ASP A 95 9.18 -14.69 10.39
N GLU A 96 8.76 -14.35 11.62
CA GLU A 96 7.73 -13.36 11.88
C GLU A 96 8.02 -12.14 11.02
N SER A 97 7.31 -11.98 9.89
CA SER A 97 7.16 -10.65 9.31
C SER A 97 6.54 -9.77 10.40
N GLY A 98 7.39 -8.94 11.03
CA GLY A 98 7.30 -8.49 12.42
C GLY A 98 6.16 -7.54 12.79
N PHE A 99 5.12 -7.46 11.95
CA PHE A 99 3.96 -6.60 12.18
C PHE A 99 2.65 -7.29 11.80
N SER A 100 1.64 -7.20 12.68
CA SER A 100 0.28 -7.72 12.53
C SER A 100 -0.65 -6.69 11.86
N LEU A 101 -1.80 -7.15 11.35
CA LEU A 101 -2.86 -6.25 10.85
C LEU A 101 -3.24 -5.19 11.90
N CYS A 102 -3.32 -5.57 13.18
CA CYS A 102 -3.57 -4.64 14.28
C CYS A 102 -2.50 -3.54 14.38
N GLN A 103 -1.23 -3.86 14.14
CA GLN A 103 -0.14 -2.87 14.11
C GLN A 103 -0.26 -1.96 12.88
N ILE A 104 -0.59 -2.50 11.70
CA ILE A 104 -0.86 -1.69 10.49
C ILE A 104 -1.96 -0.67 10.78
N LEU A 105 -3.12 -1.15 11.24
CA LEU A 105 -4.29 -0.32 11.51
C LEU A 105 -4.02 0.73 12.60
N ARG A 106 -3.24 0.38 13.62
CA ARG A 106 -2.83 1.34 14.66
C ARG A 106 -1.91 2.42 14.09
N ALA A 107 -0.94 2.04 13.25
CA ALA A 107 0.00 2.97 12.65
C ALA A 107 -0.69 3.91 11.64
N THR A 108 -1.70 3.43 10.92
CA THR A 108 -2.50 4.22 9.98
C THR A 108 -3.74 4.86 10.59
N LYS A 109 -4.01 4.61 11.89
CA LYS A 109 -5.18 5.11 12.63
C LYS A 109 -6.51 4.73 11.99
N LEU A 110 -6.61 3.51 11.45
CA LEU A 110 -7.83 2.98 10.86
C LEU A 110 -8.55 2.00 11.78
N ASN A 111 -9.86 1.90 11.60
CA ASN A 111 -10.67 0.86 12.23
C ASN A 111 -10.62 -0.42 11.37
N ILE A 112 -10.59 -1.58 12.02
CA ILE A 112 -10.62 -2.89 11.35
C ILE A 112 -11.88 -3.09 10.51
N VAL A 113 -13.04 -2.61 10.97
CA VAL A 113 -14.32 -2.71 10.27
C VAL A 113 -14.28 -1.89 8.99
N ASP A 114 -13.79 -0.66 9.06
CA ASP A 114 -13.73 0.21 7.87
C ASP A 114 -12.66 -0.26 6.89
N PHE A 115 -11.55 -0.80 7.38
CA PHE A 115 -10.55 -1.45 6.54
C PHE A 115 -11.15 -2.61 5.73
N PHE A 116 -11.86 -3.53 6.37
CA PHE A 116 -12.47 -4.67 5.67
C PHE A 116 -13.64 -4.28 4.77
N LYS A 117 -14.34 -3.17 5.03
CA LYS A 117 -15.35 -2.64 4.10
C LYS A 117 -14.72 -2.14 2.79
N GLU A 118 -13.58 -1.48 2.86
CA GLU A 118 -12.89 -0.91 1.69
C GLU A 118 -11.99 -1.93 0.98
N LEU A 119 -11.57 -2.99 1.69
CA LEU A 119 -10.65 -4.01 1.19
C LEU A 119 -11.07 -4.64 -0.15
N PRO A 120 -12.34 -5.08 -0.37
CA PRO A 120 -12.76 -5.64 -1.65
C PRO A 120 -12.61 -4.66 -2.80
N GLN A 121 -12.94 -3.38 -2.57
CA GLN A 121 -12.80 -2.34 -3.59
C GLN A 121 -11.34 -2.15 -4.00
N PHE A 122 -10.41 -2.22 -3.04
CA PHE A 122 -8.99 -2.14 -3.32
C PHE A 122 -8.45 -3.37 -4.02
N ALA A 123 -8.87 -4.56 -3.60
CA ALA A 123 -8.48 -5.80 -4.23
C ALA A 123 -8.88 -5.82 -5.72
N VAL A 124 -10.11 -5.43 -6.06
CA VAL A 124 -10.55 -5.36 -7.46
C VAL A 124 -9.69 -4.40 -8.29
N LYS A 125 -9.33 -3.24 -7.73
CA LYS A 125 -8.52 -2.22 -8.43
C LYS A 125 -7.05 -2.62 -8.57
N ALA A 126 -6.47 -3.19 -7.51
CA ALA A 126 -5.08 -3.62 -7.48
C ALA A 126 -4.87 -5.03 -8.06
N GLY A 127 -5.95 -5.76 -8.35
CA GLY A 127 -5.90 -7.16 -8.77
C GLY A 127 -4.97 -7.45 -9.94
N PRO A 128 -4.98 -6.66 -11.04
CA PRO A 128 -4.03 -6.85 -12.13
C PRO A 128 -2.56 -6.72 -11.67
N VAL A 129 -2.27 -5.78 -10.78
CA VAL A 129 -0.91 -5.56 -10.23
C VAL A 129 -0.53 -6.71 -9.31
N LEU A 130 -1.43 -7.12 -8.41
CA LEU A 130 -1.20 -8.21 -7.47
C LEU A 130 -1.02 -9.54 -8.19
N SER A 131 -1.85 -9.83 -9.20
CA SER A 131 -1.73 -11.02 -10.04
C SER A 131 -0.40 -11.07 -10.78
N ASN A 132 0.06 -9.94 -11.31
CA ASN A 132 1.33 -9.86 -12.03
C ASN A 132 2.55 -10.03 -11.10
N MET A 133 2.47 -9.53 -9.86
CA MET A 133 3.59 -9.60 -8.90
C MET A 133 3.64 -10.89 -8.09
N TYR A 134 2.48 -11.45 -7.72
CA TYR A 134 2.38 -12.54 -6.74
C TYR A 134 1.72 -13.81 -7.28
N GLY A 135 1.24 -13.79 -8.54
CA GLY A 135 0.57 -14.92 -9.19
C GLY A 135 -0.97 -14.85 -9.09
N GLU A 136 -1.65 -15.69 -9.85
CA GLU A 136 -3.12 -15.72 -9.96
C GLU A 136 -3.82 -16.13 -8.65
N ASP A 137 -3.12 -16.75 -7.70
CA ASP A 137 -3.67 -17.19 -6.41
C ASP A 137 -3.72 -16.09 -5.34
N TRP A 138 -3.39 -14.84 -5.71
CA TRP A 138 -3.33 -13.70 -4.78
C TRP A 138 -4.65 -13.44 -4.03
N GLU A 139 -5.81 -13.62 -4.69
CA GLU A 139 -7.13 -13.39 -4.09
C GLU A 139 -7.41 -14.36 -2.94
N SER A 140 -7.11 -15.64 -3.18
CA SER A 140 -7.27 -16.72 -2.19
C SER A 140 -6.38 -16.47 -0.97
N ARG A 141 -5.17 -15.95 -1.19
CA ARG A 141 -4.19 -15.65 -0.14
C ARG A 141 -4.56 -14.43 0.70
N LEU A 142 -5.15 -13.40 0.08
CA LEU A 142 -5.66 -12.26 0.81
C LEU A 142 -6.96 -12.54 1.57
N GLU A 143 -7.59 -13.69 1.32
CA GLU A 143 -8.90 -14.07 1.86
C GLU A 143 -10.00 -13.04 1.55
N VAL A 144 -9.87 -12.33 0.42
CA VAL A 144 -10.79 -11.22 0.07
C VAL A 144 -12.12 -11.74 -0.49
N LEU A 145 -12.17 -13.02 -0.88
CA LEU A 145 -13.33 -13.68 -1.48
C LEU A 145 -13.69 -14.97 -0.71
N LYS A 146 -13.94 -14.87 0.61
CA LYS A 146 -14.76 -15.87 1.29
C LYS A 146 -16.17 -15.30 1.44
N GLU A 147 -16.99 -15.63 0.45
CA GLU A 147 -18.46 -15.56 0.54
C GLU A 147 -18.99 -16.59 1.55
#